data_AF-A0A0C2GAU0-F1
#
_entry.id   AF-A0A0C2GAU0-F1
#
_cell.length_a   1.000
_cell.length_b   1.000
_cell.length_c   1.000
_cell.angle_alpha   90.00
_cell.angle_beta   90.00
_cell.angle_gamma   90.00
#
_symmetry.space_group_name_H-M   'P 1'
#
loop_
_entity.id
_entity.type
_entity.pdbx_description
1 polymer ?
#
loop_
_entity_poly.entity_id
_entity_poly.type
_entity_poly.pdbx_seq_one_letter_code
_entity_poly.pdbx_strand_id
1 'polypeptide(L)'
;MEAVDVARSGAVEIGRPEWVGEHLSAYVEGDRVVTHLFACLDPAYSGWRYAVTVVRAARAKKVTVNEAVLLPGSDALLAPEWVPWKERLRPGDLGVGDLLPSADDDDRLKPGYAQVPDDELEEEGLDRQMVWELGLGRPRVLSEAGRESAAQRWYDGESGPRSAIASAAPAPCATCGFLTPLAGEFRQMFGVCANEYAPDDGRVVSLDHGCGAHSEASQRAAPAEAPLRPVVDELGYDHIVFDDTSELELVSADG
;
A
#
# COMPACT_ATOMS: atom_id res chain seq x y z
N MET A 1 -36.35 45.82 13.64
CA MET A 1 -35.41 44.73 13.40
C MET A 1 -35.97 43.95 12.24
N GLU A 2 -35.28 43.98 11.12
CA GLU A 2 -35.70 43.35 9.88
C GLU A 2 -35.50 41.83 9.97
N ALA A 3 -36.17 41.06 9.11
CA ALA A 3 -36.06 39.59 9.11
C ALA A 3 -34.60 39.11 8.89
N VAL A 4 -33.84 39.86 8.07
CA VAL A 4 -32.41 39.58 7.82
C VAL A 4 -31.56 39.79 9.07
N ASP A 5 -31.89 40.75 9.95
CA ASP A 5 -31.15 40.97 11.20
C ASP A 5 -31.38 39.80 12.17
N VAL A 6 -32.63 39.32 12.25
CA VAL A 6 -33.00 38.13 13.04
C VAL A 6 -32.25 36.91 12.52
N ALA A 7 -32.21 36.74 11.20
CA ALA A 7 -31.49 35.65 10.56
C ALA A 7 -29.98 35.73 10.81
N ARG A 8 -29.38 36.92 10.69
CA ARG A 8 -27.96 37.14 10.98
C ARG A 8 -27.64 36.79 12.43
N SER A 9 -28.50 37.17 13.38
CA SER A 9 -28.33 36.79 14.78
C SER A 9 -28.32 35.27 14.96
N GLY A 10 -29.20 34.54 14.26
CA GLY A 10 -29.21 33.07 14.31
C GLY A 10 -27.95 32.44 13.72
N ALA A 11 -27.41 32.99 12.62
CA ALA A 11 -26.13 32.54 12.07
C ALA A 11 -24.96 32.77 13.05
N VAL A 12 -24.97 33.92 13.73
CA VAL A 12 -23.96 34.28 14.72
C VAL A 12 -24.04 33.37 15.95
N GLU A 13 -25.23 32.93 16.33
CA GLU A 13 -25.45 32.03 17.47
C GLU A 13 -24.85 30.63 17.25
N ILE A 14 -24.96 30.07 16.03
CA ILE A 14 -24.37 28.75 15.71
C ILE A 14 -22.90 28.83 15.28
N GLY A 15 -22.46 30.01 14.85
CA GLY A 15 -21.09 30.28 14.45
C GLY A 15 -20.41 31.25 15.41
N ARG A 16 -19.67 32.20 14.84
CA ARG A 16 -19.11 33.36 15.54
C ARG A 16 -19.40 34.63 14.76
N PRO A 17 -19.52 35.80 15.41
CA PRO A 17 -19.75 37.07 14.72
C PRO A 17 -18.77 37.34 13.57
N GLU A 18 -17.49 37.01 13.78
CA GLU A 18 -16.41 37.17 12.80
C GLU A 18 -16.47 36.18 11.63
N TRP A 19 -17.19 35.07 11.79
CA TRP A 19 -17.32 34.04 10.76
C TRP A 19 -18.57 34.17 9.91
N VAL A 20 -19.53 35.01 10.32
CA VAL A 20 -20.73 35.31 9.52
C VAL A 20 -20.46 36.52 8.63
N GLY A 21 -20.29 36.24 7.33
CA GLY A 21 -20.00 37.24 6.30
C GLY A 21 -21.25 37.94 5.76
N GLU A 22 -21.17 38.37 4.51
CA GLU A 22 -22.24 39.11 3.84
C GLU A 22 -23.50 38.27 3.65
N HIS A 23 -24.66 38.95 3.61
CA HIS A 23 -25.91 38.33 3.20
C HIS A 23 -25.86 38.09 1.69
N LEU A 24 -25.99 36.82 1.28
CA LEU A 24 -25.81 36.40 -0.11
C LEU A 24 -27.14 36.44 -0.87
N SER A 25 -28.18 35.86 -0.27
CA SER A 25 -29.51 35.76 -0.89
C SER A 25 -30.56 35.38 0.16
N ALA A 26 -31.83 35.50 -0.21
CA ALA A 26 -32.93 34.93 0.54
C ALA A 26 -33.92 34.28 -0.42
N TYR A 27 -34.54 33.18 -0.01
CA TYR A 27 -35.59 32.52 -0.78
C TYR A 27 -36.75 32.10 0.12
N VAL A 28 -37.95 32.06 -0.47
CA VAL A 28 -39.18 31.71 0.25
C VAL A 28 -39.33 30.18 0.21
N GLU A 29 -39.40 29.57 1.39
CA GLU A 29 -39.67 28.13 1.52
C GLU A 29 -41.16 27.82 1.66
N GLY A 30 -41.94 28.79 2.16
CA GLY A 30 -43.37 28.65 2.36
C GLY A 30 -44.04 29.93 2.83
N ASP A 31 -45.34 29.86 3.15
CA ASP A 31 -46.09 31.03 3.64
C ASP A 31 -45.50 31.54 4.96
N ARG A 32 -44.90 32.74 4.91
CA ARG A 32 -44.19 33.39 6.03
C ARG A 32 -42.96 32.63 6.53
N VAL A 33 -42.34 31.79 5.67
CA VAL A 33 -41.08 31.08 5.94
C VAL A 33 -40.06 31.48 4.88
N VAL A 34 -38.93 32.05 5.32
CA VAL A 34 -37.88 32.57 4.44
C VAL A 34 -36.53 32.12 4.95
N THR A 35 -35.68 31.61 4.07
CA THR A 35 -34.31 31.22 4.38
C THR A 35 -33.35 32.26 3.86
N HIS A 36 -32.53 32.81 4.76
CA HIS A 36 -31.46 33.75 4.44
C HIS A 36 -30.12 33.03 4.41
N LEU A 37 -29.36 33.22 3.34
CA LEU A 37 -28.00 32.70 3.20
C LEU A 37 -26.98 33.79 3.52
N PHE A 38 -25.96 33.44 4.31
CA PHE A 38 -24.81 34.28 4.60
C PHE A 38 -23.50 33.56 4.25
N ALA A 39 -22.48 34.30 3.82
CA ALA A 39 -21.16 33.73 3.59
C ALA A 39 -20.58 33.15 4.89
N CYS A 40 -19.97 31.96 4.80
CA CYS A 40 -19.16 31.43 5.88
C CYS A 40 -17.70 31.87 5.70
N LEU A 41 -17.15 32.53 6.71
CA LEU A 41 -15.74 32.97 6.75
C LEU A 41 -14.88 32.09 7.67
N ASP A 42 -15.44 30.99 8.19
CA ASP A 42 -14.67 30.01 8.96
C ASP A 42 -13.73 29.25 8.00
N PRO A 43 -12.39 29.29 8.22
CA PRO A 43 -11.43 28.59 7.37
C PRO A 43 -11.63 27.07 7.36
N ALA A 44 -12.27 26.48 8.37
CA ALA A 44 -12.59 25.05 8.39
C ALA A 44 -13.74 24.68 7.41
N TYR A 45 -14.55 25.65 6.98
CA TYR A 45 -15.74 25.46 6.16
C TYR A 45 -15.71 26.32 4.89
N SER A 46 -14.56 26.35 4.21
CA SER A 46 -14.41 27.05 2.93
C SER A 46 -15.47 26.59 1.91
N GLY A 47 -16.16 27.56 1.29
CA GLY A 47 -17.22 27.31 0.32
C GLY A 47 -18.60 27.00 0.92
N TRP A 48 -18.71 26.88 2.25
CA TRP A 48 -19.99 26.69 2.94
C TRP A 48 -20.72 28.01 3.19
N ARG A 49 -22.00 27.93 3.53
CA ARG A 49 -22.88 29.08 3.76
C ARG A 49 -23.74 28.82 4.99
N TYR A 50 -23.96 29.85 5.80
CA TYR A 50 -24.96 29.79 6.85
C TYR A 50 -26.34 29.96 6.22
N ALA A 51 -27.23 29.01 6.44
CA ALA A 51 -28.62 29.09 6.03
C ALA A 51 -29.48 29.22 7.29
N VAL A 52 -30.20 30.34 7.40
CA VAL A 52 -31.05 30.63 8.55
C VAL A 52 -32.46 30.84 8.10
N THR A 53 -33.32 29.89 8.46
CA THR A 53 -34.75 29.91 8.17
C THR A 53 -35.44 30.69 9.26
N VAL A 54 -36.10 31.78 8.88
CA VAL A 54 -36.92 32.59 9.77
C VAL A 54 -38.40 32.43 9.43
N VAL A 55 -39.23 32.47 10.46
CA VAL A 55 -40.68 32.30 10.35
C VAL A 55 -41.42 33.41 11.07
N ARG A 56 -42.56 33.80 10.53
CA ARG A 56 -43.55 34.62 11.26
C ARG A 56 -44.83 33.83 11.41
N ALA A 57 -45.07 33.30 12.62
CA ALA A 57 -46.30 32.59 12.94
C ALA A 57 -47.55 33.45 12.66
N ALA A 58 -48.69 32.79 12.39
CA ALA A 58 -49.93 33.48 12.11
C ALA A 58 -50.30 34.44 13.27
N ARG A 59 -50.66 35.69 12.92
CA ARG A 59 -50.98 36.77 13.86
C ARG A 59 -49.82 37.24 14.74
N ALA A 60 -48.62 36.67 14.62
CA ALA A 60 -47.44 37.16 15.31
C ALA A 60 -46.96 38.48 14.67
N LYS A 61 -46.55 39.42 15.52
CA LYS A 61 -45.99 40.71 15.11
C LYS A 61 -44.48 40.65 14.89
N LYS A 62 -43.82 39.59 15.37
CA LYS A 62 -42.36 39.41 15.33
C LYS A 62 -42.01 38.17 14.52
N VAL A 63 -40.87 38.25 13.83
CA VAL A 63 -40.21 37.13 13.15
C VAL A 63 -39.32 36.40 14.17
N THR A 64 -39.25 35.07 14.08
CA THR A 64 -38.40 34.21 14.92
C THR A 64 -37.54 33.30 14.03
N VAL A 65 -36.40 32.85 14.55
CA VAL A 65 -35.59 31.81 13.89
C VAL A 65 -36.29 30.46 14.07
N ASN A 66 -36.43 29.69 12.98
CA ASN A 66 -36.90 28.31 13.00
C ASN A 66 -35.70 27.36 13.13
N GLU A 67 -34.70 27.53 12.26
CA GLU A 67 -33.46 26.77 12.27
C GLU A 67 -32.30 27.64 11.73
N ALA A 68 -31.10 27.29 12.14
CA ALA A 68 -29.86 27.82 11.59
C ALA A 68 -28.95 26.61 11.35
N VAL A 69 -28.49 26.46 10.11
CA VAL A 69 -27.64 25.34 9.69
C VAL A 69 -26.50 25.86 8.81
N LEU A 70 -25.44 25.06 8.69
CA LEU A 70 -24.37 25.30 7.74
C LEU A 70 -24.56 24.34 6.57
N LEU A 71 -24.67 24.89 5.35
CA LEU A 71 -24.90 24.11 4.13
C LEU A 71 -23.70 24.24 3.18
N PRO A 72 -23.35 23.17 2.47
CA PRO A 72 -22.28 23.22 1.48
C PRO A 72 -22.73 24.06 0.26
N GLY A 73 -21.88 25.00 -0.15
CA GLY A 73 -22.03 25.67 -1.44
C GLY A 73 -21.40 24.87 -2.58
N SER A 74 -21.40 25.46 -3.77
CA SER A 74 -20.77 24.89 -4.98
C SER A 74 -19.29 24.54 -4.82
N ASP A 75 -18.60 25.32 -3.98
CA ASP A 75 -17.15 25.25 -3.79
C ASP A 75 -16.77 24.58 -2.47
N ALA A 76 -17.76 23.99 -1.78
CA ALA A 76 -17.54 23.30 -0.51
C ALA A 76 -16.84 21.96 -0.73
N LEU A 77 -15.82 21.69 0.08
CA LEU A 77 -15.22 20.37 0.15
C LEU A 77 -16.18 19.42 0.87
N LEU A 78 -16.71 18.44 0.14
CA LEU A 78 -17.59 17.40 0.67
C LEU A 78 -16.79 16.14 1.01
N ALA A 79 -17.32 15.37 1.95
CA ALA A 79 -16.82 14.02 2.19
C ALA A 79 -17.02 13.15 0.93
N PRO A 80 -16.10 12.21 0.65
CA PRO A 80 -16.32 11.23 -0.41
C PRO A 80 -17.57 10.40 -0.11
N GLU A 81 -18.10 9.76 -1.15
CA GLU A 81 -19.23 8.84 -0.99
C GLU A 81 -18.90 7.73 0.01
N TRP A 82 -19.86 7.39 0.85
CA TRP A 82 -19.70 6.32 1.82
C TRP A 82 -19.60 4.97 1.11
N VAL A 83 -18.59 4.17 1.48
CA VAL A 83 -18.35 2.84 0.90
C VAL A 83 -18.53 1.76 1.98
N PRO A 84 -19.27 0.67 1.71
CA PRO A 84 -19.40 -0.47 2.63
C PRO A 84 -18.05 -0.96 3.14
N TRP A 85 -17.98 -1.34 4.41
CA TRP A 85 -16.72 -1.76 5.05
C TRP A 85 -16.02 -2.90 4.30
N LYS A 86 -16.79 -3.86 3.77
CA LYS A 86 -16.27 -5.01 3.01
C LYS A 86 -15.53 -4.57 1.75
N GLU A 87 -16.00 -3.52 1.11
CA GLU A 87 -15.40 -2.94 -0.10
C GLU A 87 -14.20 -2.04 0.21
N ARG A 88 -14.01 -1.66 1.48
CA ARG A 88 -12.84 -0.91 1.95
C ARG A 88 -11.66 -1.81 2.31
N LEU A 89 -11.88 -3.11 2.47
CA LEU A 89 -10.83 -4.06 2.87
C LEU A 89 -9.72 -4.14 1.83
N ARG A 90 -8.49 -4.12 2.31
CA ARG A 90 -7.26 -4.30 1.55
C ARG A 90 -6.55 -5.58 1.98
N PRO A 91 -5.70 -6.15 1.12
CA PRO A 91 -4.81 -7.24 1.52
C PRO A 91 -4.02 -6.86 2.77
N GLY A 92 -4.09 -7.69 3.81
CA GLY A 92 -3.41 -7.46 5.10
C GLY A 92 -4.25 -6.79 6.18
N ASP A 93 -5.47 -6.34 5.88
CA ASP A 93 -6.33 -5.67 6.88
C ASP A 93 -6.89 -6.61 7.96
N LEU A 94 -6.89 -7.93 7.70
CA LEU A 94 -7.41 -8.92 8.66
C LEU A 94 -6.37 -9.26 9.72
N GLY A 95 -6.78 -9.19 10.99
CA GLY A 95 -5.99 -9.54 12.16
C GLY A 95 -6.49 -10.78 12.90
N VAL A 96 -5.96 -10.97 14.11
CA VAL A 96 -6.30 -12.11 14.96
C VAL A 96 -7.75 -12.01 15.44
N GLY A 97 -8.55 -13.01 15.10
CA GLY A 97 -9.96 -13.11 15.50
C GLY A 97 -10.95 -12.51 14.49
N ASP A 98 -10.48 -11.87 13.43
CA ASP A 98 -11.35 -11.36 12.37
C ASP A 98 -11.94 -12.51 11.54
N LEU A 99 -13.23 -12.41 11.24
CA LEU A 99 -13.93 -13.33 10.37
C LEU A 99 -14.36 -12.60 9.10
N LEU A 100 -13.81 -13.02 7.96
CA LEU A 100 -14.23 -12.55 6.65
C LEU A 100 -14.91 -13.69 5.89
N PRO A 101 -16.25 -13.82 5.98
CA PRO A 101 -16.97 -14.84 5.22
C PRO A 101 -16.90 -14.52 3.72
N SER A 102 -16.56 -15.53 2.91
CA SER A 102 -16.70 -15.46 1.46
C SER A 102 -18.18 -15.37 1.09
N ALA A 103 -18.48 -14.65 0.00
CA ALA A 103 -19.84 -14.64 -0.55
C ALA A 103 -20.22 -16.05 -1.05
N ASP A 104 -21.52 -16.31 -1.17
CA ASP A 104 -22.01 -17.59 -1.69
C ASP A 104 -21.69 -17.75 -3.18
N ASP A 105 -21.68 -16.63 -3.91
CA ASP A 105 -21.36 -16.46 -5.33
C ASP A 105 -19.92 -15.94 -5.56
N ASP A 106 -18.98 -16.23 -4.65
CA ASP A 106 -17.58 -15.85 -4.84
C ASP A 106 -16.94 -16.65 -5.99
N ASP A 107 -16.77 -16.01 -7.15
CA ASP A 107 -16.21 -16.61 -8.38
C ASP A 107 -14.82 -17.24 -8.20
N ARG A 108 -14.09 -16.90 -7.13
CA ARG A 108 -12.77 -17.49 -6.81
C ARG A 108 -12.90 -18.90 -6.23
N LEU A 109 -14.11 -19.33 -5.89
CA LEU A 109 -14.38 -20.60 -5.24
C LEU A 109 -15.35 -21.44 -6.07
N LYS A 110 -15.16 -22.76 -6.03
CA LYS A 110 -16.08 -23.76 -6.59
C LYS A 110 -16.32 -24.91 -5.60
N PRO A 111 -17.37 -25.73 -5.77
CA PRO A 111 -17.59 -26.89 -4.93
C PRO A 111 -16.39 -27.85 -4.94
N GLY A 112 -16.03 -28.39 -3.77
CA GLY A 112 -14.84 -29.23 -3.63
C GLY A 112 -14.87 -30.53 -4.45
N TYR A 113 -16.05 -31.12 -4.66
CA TYR A 113 -16.21 -32.30 -5.52
C TYR A 113 -15.97 -31.99 -7.01
N ALA A 114 -15.88 -30.72 -7.40
CA ALA A 114 -15.60 -30.29 -8.77
C ALA A 114 -14.17 -29.73 -8.90
N GLN A 115 -13.24 -30.09 -7.99
CA GLN A 115 -11.87 -29.58 -7.98
C GLN A 115 -11.13 -29.83 -9.31
N VAL A 116 -11.19 -31.06 -9.81
CA VAL A 116 -10.54 -31.49 -11.04
C VAL A 116 -11.62 -31.61 -12.12
N PRO A 117 -11.41 -31.07 -13.34
CA PRO A 117 -12.29 -31.26 -14.47
C PRO A 117 -12.50 -32.75 -14.78
N ASP A 118 -13.69 -33.15 -15.24
CA ASP A 118 -14.02 -34.56 -15.48
C ASP A 118 -13.09 -35.22 -16.52
N ASP A 119 -12.56 -34.45 -17.47
CA ASP A 119 -11.61 -34.87 -18.51
C ASP A 119 -10.17 -35.03 -18.01
N GLU A 120 -9.83 -34.49 -16.84
CA GLU A 120 -8.50 -34.61 -16.21
C GLU A 120 -8.47 -35.66 -15.09
N LEU A 121 -9.57 -36.38 -14.85
CA LEU A 121 -9.64 -37.45 -13.83
C LEU A 121 -8.91 -38.75 -14.25
N GLU A 122 -8.37 -38.80 -15.47
CA GLU A 122 -7.62 -39.95 -16.00
C GLU A 122 -6.23 -40.09 -15.35
N GLU A 123 -5.60 -41.26 -15.52
CA GLU A 123 -4.33 -41.60 -14.84
C GLU A 123 -3.16 -40.67 -15.23
N GLU A 124 -3.27 -39.96 -16.37
CA GLU A 124 -2.29 -39.01 -16.90
C GLU A 124 -2.54 -37.55 -16.45
N GLY A 125 -3.60 -37.29 -15.69
CA GLY A 125 -3.93 -35.96 -15.17
C GLY A 125 -2.86 -35.38 -14.22
N LEU A 126 -2.60 -34.08 -14.33
CA LEU A 126 -1.65 -33.35 -13.48
C LEU A 126 -2.13 -33.22 -12.02
N ASP A 127 -3.45 -33.16 -11.85
CA ASP A 127 -4.14 -33.10 -10.57
C ASP A 127 -4.91 -34.40 -10.33
N ARG A 128 -4.68 -35.01 -9.17
CA ARG A 128 -5.56 -36.08 -8.69
C ARG A 128 -6.62 -35.46 -7.81
N GLN A 129 -7.89 -35.76 -8.08
CA GLN A 129 -8.95 -35.40 -7.17
C GLN A 129 -8.65 -36.03 -5.81
N MET A 130 -8.56 -35.19 -4.78
CA MET A 130 -8.48 -35.67 -3.40
C MET A 130 -9.71 -36.54 -3.15
N VAL A 131 -9.54 -37.77 -2.64
CA VAL A 131 -10.65 -38.71 -2.40
C VAL A 131 -11.79 -37.98 -1.69
N TRP A 132 -12.83 -37.63 -2.44
CA TRP A 132 -13.93 -36.85 -1.92
C TRP A 132 -14.94 -37.85 -1.36
N GLU A 133 -14.83 -38.12 -0.06
CA GLU A 133 -15.89 -38.81 0.67
C GLU A 133 -16.92 -37.80 1.14
N LEU A 134 -18.21 -38.18 1.08
CA LEU A 134 -19.35 -37.36 1.47
C LEU A 134 -19.17 -36.91 2.95
N GLY A 135 -18.74 -35.67 3.16
CA GLY A 135 -18.49 -35.09 4.49
C GLY A 135 -17.03 -35.06 4.96
N LEU A 136 -16.07 -35.60 4.20
CA LEU A 136 -14.63 -35.57 4.54
C LEU A 136 -13.80 -34.64 3.65
N GLY A 137 -14.35 -34.17 2.53
CA GLY A 137 -13.70 -33.20 1.64
C GLY A 137 -13.90 -31.74 2.06
N ARG A 138 -13.09 -30.84 1.48
CA ARG A 138 -13.33 -29.40 1.59
C ARG A 138 -14.65 -29.03 0.92
N PRO A 139 -15.51 -28.19 1.52
CA PRO A 139 -16.79 -27.80 0.90
C PRO A 139 -16.58 -26.94 -0.35
N ARG A 140 -15.58 -26.05 -0.32
CA ARG A 140 -15.17 -25.21 -1.44
C ARG A 140 -13.66 -25.24 -1.62
N VAL A 141 -13.23 -25.20 -2.87
CA VAL A 141 -11.83 -25.13 -3.32
C VAL A 141 -11.68 -23.96 -4.29
N LEU A 142 -10.45 -23.59 -4.67
CA LEU A 142 -10.26 -22.55 -5.67
C LEU A 142 -10.89 -22.96 -7.01
N SER A 143 -11.59 -22.02 -7.62
CA SER A 143 -11.97 -22.11 -9.02
C SER A 143 -10.75 -21.87 -9.92
N GLU A 144 -10.92 -22.01 -11.23
CA GLU A 144 -9.92 -21.58 -12.21
C GLU A 144 -9.58 -20.08 -12.07
N ALA A 145 -10.60 -19.22 -12.04
CA ALA A 145 -10.42 -17.78 -11.82
C ALA A 145 -9.71 -17.47 -10.48
N GLY A 146 -10.00 -18.24 -9.43
CA GLY A 146 -9.30 -18.14 -8.16
C GLY A 146 -7.82 -18.50 -8.24
N ARG A 147 -7.49 -19.56 -9.00
CA ARG A 147 -6.10 -20.00 -9.25
C ARG A 147 -5.33 -18.98 -10.09
N GLU A 148 -5.91 -18.54 -11.20
CA GLU A 148 -5.32 -17.53 -12.11
C GLU A 148 -5.05 -16.23 -11.36
N SER A 149 -6.04 -15.73 -10.61
CA SER A 149 -5.89 -14.51 -9.82
C SER A 149 -4.79 -14.63 -8.75
N ALA A 150 -4.64 -15.80 -8.13
CA ALA A 150 -3.56 -16.05 -7.17
C ALA A 150 -2.18 -16.12 -7.88
N ALA A 151 -2.09 -16.88 -8.97
CA ALA A 151 -0.87 -17.00 -9.77
C ALA A 151 -0.36 -15.64 -10.24
N GLN A 152 -1.25 -14.79 -10.79
CA GLN A 152 -0.90 -13.44 -11.24
C GLN A 152 -0.34 -12.60 -10.09
N ARG A 153 -1.03 -12.57 -8.94
CA ARG A 153 -0.58 -11.80 -7.77
C ARG A 153 0.77 -12.26 -7.23
N TRP A 154 1.01 -13.57 -7.20
CA TRP A 154 2.27 -14.12 -6.70
C TRP A 154 3.42 -13.88 -7.68
N TYR A 155 3.19 -14.05 -8.98
CA TYR A 155 4.21 -13.88 -10.02
C TYR A 155 4.60 -12.40 -10.22
N ASP A 156 3.65 -11.47 -10.09
CA ASP A 156 3.94 -10.03 -10.16
C ASP A 156 4.44 -9.44 -8.83
N GLY A 157 4.39 -10.23 -7.74
CA GLY A 157 4.75 -9.81 -6.40
C GLY A 157 6.25 -9.86 -6.10
N GLU A 158 6.60 -9.65 -4.82
CA GLU A 158 7.99 -9.66 -4.34
C GLU A 158 8.67 -11.04 -4.49
N SER A 159 7.90 -12.13 -4.43
CA SER A 159 8.36 -13.50 -4.66
C SER A 159 8.27 -13.92 -6.14
N GLY A 160 8.03 -12.95 -7.02
CA GLY A 160 8.08 -13.08 -8.47
C GLY A 160 9.49 -12.92 -9.05
N PRO A 161 9.72 -13.23 -10.34
CA PRO A 161 11.06 -13.14 -10.94
C PRO A 161 11.53 -11.71 -11.20
N ARG A 162 10.61 -10.74 -11.21
CA ARG A 162 10.92 -9.33 -11.48
C ARG A 162 11.27 -8.51 -10.24
N SER A 163 11.28 -9.13 -9.06
CA SER A 163 11.67 -8.43 -7.85
C SER A 163 13.16 -8.08 -7.85
N ALA A 164 13.52 -7.06 -7.09
CA ALA A 164 14.91 -6.60 -7.01
C ALA A 164 15.85 -7.71 -6.49
N ILE A 165 15.38 -8.52 -5.54
CA ILE A 165 16.15 -9.64 -5.00
C ILE A 165 16.34 -10.76 -6.02
N ALA A 166 15.30 -11.09 -6.80
CA ALA A 166 15.38 -12.08 -7.87
C ALA A 166 16.38 -11.66 -8.95
N SER A 167 16.39 -10.39 -9.32
CA SER A 167 17.32 -9.84 -10.32
C SER A 167 18.79 -9.89 -9.87
N ALA A 168 19.04 -9.86 -8.55
CA ALA A 168 20.39 -9.92 -7.97
C ALA A 168 20.83 -11.35 -7.58
N ALA A 169 19.89 -12.29 -7.56
CA ALA A 169 20.15 -13.66 -7.13
C ALA A 169 21.04 -14.42 -8.13
N PRO A 170 21.92 -15.31 -7.65
CA PRO A 170 22.85 -16.04 -8.51
C PRO A 170 22.19 -17.16 -9.31
N ALA A 171 21.03 -17.66 -8.88
CA ALA A 171 20.31 -18.77 -9.49
C ALA A 171 18.82 -18.74 -9.13
N PRO A 172 17.94 -19.29 -10.00
CA PRO A 172 16.51 -19.33 -9.76
C PRO A 172 16.10 -20.47 -8.81
N CYS A 173 14.91 -20.35 -8.20
CA CYS A 173 14.33 -21.32 -7.30
C CYS A 173 14.14 -22.70 -7.93
N ALA A 174 13.90 -22.78 -9.26
CA ALA A 174 13.75 -24.02 -10.02
C ALA A 174 14.93 -25.00 -9.85
N THR A 175 16.12 -24.48 -9.55
CA THR A 175 17.34 -25.28 -9.35
C THR A 175 17.76 -25.39 -7.88
N CYS A 176 16.98 -24.82 -6.96
CA CYS A 176 17.33 -24.74 -5.55
C CYS A 176 16.86 -25.98 -4.80
N GLY A 177 17.76 -26.62 -4.05
CA GLY A 177 17.43 -27.78 -3.20
C GLY A 177 16.49 -27.48 -2.03
N PHE A 178 16.31 -26.20 -1.67
CA PHE A 178 15.38 -25.77 -0.62
C PHE A 178 13.95 -25.50 -1.12
N LEU A 179 13.70 -25.63 -2.44
CA LEU A 179 12.36 -25.44 -2.99
C LEU A 179 11.51 -26.69 -2.73
N THR A 180 10.40 -26.52 -2.02
CA THR A 180 9.36 -27.55 -1.89
C THR A 180 8.27 -27.32 -2.96
N PRO A 181 8.04 -28.25 -3.90
CA PRO A 181 7.00 -28.07 -4.92
C PRO A 181 5.61 -27.98 -4.30
N LEU A 182 4.76 -27.11 -4.85
CA LEU A 182 3.33 -27.10 -4.53
C LEU A 182 2.62 -28.32 -5.13
N ALA A 183 1.40 -28.56 -4.69
CA ALA A 183 0.52 -29.57 -5.26
C ALA A 183 -0.22 -29.03 -6.50
N GLY A 184 -0.59 -29.96 -7.36
CA GLY A 184 -1.39 -29.71 -8.56
C GLY A 184 -0.78 -28.74 -9.56
N GLU A 185 -1.59 -28.08 -10.39
CA GLU A 185 -1.13 -27.15 -11.44
C GLU A 185 -0.14 -26.07 -10.96
N PHE A 186 -0.29 -25.57 -9.72
CA PHE A 186 0.64 -24.56 -9.17
C PHE A 186 2.09 -25.04 -9.16
N ARG A 187 2.34 -26.36 -9.08
CA ARG A 187 3.69 -26.95 -9.12
C ARG A 187 4.49 -26.58 -10.37
N GLN A 188 3.80 -26.21 -11.45
CA GLN A 188 4.44 -25.89 -12.72
C GLN A 188 5.08 -24.50 -12.74
N MET A 189 4.66 -23.62 -11.84
CA MET A 189 5.11 -22.22 -11.80
C MET A 189 5.58 -21.76 -10.43
N PHE A 190 5.24 -22.48 -9.36
CA PHE A 190 5.50 -22.06 -7.99
C PHE A 190 5.94 -23.20 -7.07
N GLY A 191 6.66 -22.85 -6.01
CA GLY A 191 6.96 -23.70 -4.86
C GLY A 191 7.00 -22.88 -3.58
N VAL A 192 7.33 -23.53 -2.46
CA VAL A 192 7.56 -22.88 -1.16
C VAL A 192 9.04 -22.91 -0.85
N CYS A 193 9.62 -21.76 -0.49
CA CYS A 193 10.99 -21.72 0.01
C CYS A 193 11.03 -22.27 1.44
N ALA A 194 11.91 -23.25 1.69
CA ALA A 194 12.10 -23.88 3.00
C ALA A 194 13.49 -23.60 3.60
N ASN A 195 14.15 -22.53 3.15
CA ASN A 195 15.43 -22.11 3.70
C ASN A 195 15.22 -21.03 4.77
N GLU A 196 15.44 -21.36 6.04
CA GLU A 196 15.27 -20.46 7.20
C GLU A 196 16.10 -19.16 7.11
N TYR A 197 17.19 -19.15 6.33
CA TYR A 197 18.04 -17.97 6.14
C TYR A 197 17.60 -17.11 4.95
N ALA A 198 16.70 -17.62 4.11
CA ALA A 198 16.17 -16.84 3.00
C ALA A 198 15.09 -15.87 3.51
N PRO A 199 15.00 -14.66 2.94
CA PRO A 199 13.93 -13.71 3.27
C PRO A 199 12.53 -14.25 2.92
N ASP A 200 12.45 -15.21 2.00
CA ASP A 200 11.22 -15.83 1.53
C ASP A 200 10.89 -17.17 2.23
N ASP A 201 11.54 -17.51 3.35
CA ASP A 201 11.21 -18.72 4.10
C ASP A 201 9.70 -18.82 4.42
N GLY A 202 9.12 -19.99 4.14
CA GLY A 202 7.70 -20.25 4.31
C GLY A 202 6.77 -19.53 3.32
N ARG A 203 7.30 -18.83 2.31
CA ARG A 203 6.52 -18.12 1.28
C ARG A 203 6.45 -18.89 -0.03
N VAL A 204 5.37 -18.64 -0.77
CA VAL A 204 5.24 -19.09 -2.16
C VAL A 204 6.14 -18.23 -3.04
N VAL A 205 7.03 -18.87 -3.79
CA VAL A 205 7.96 -18.27 -4.74
C VAL A 205 7.71 -18.83 -6.13
N SER A 206 7.86 -18.00 -7.16
CA SER A 206 7.87 -18.48 -8.55
C SER A 206 9.13 -19.28 -8.85
N LEU A 207 9.07 -20.23 -9.79
CA LEU A 207 10.21 -21.08 -10.13
C LEU A 207 11.42 -20.29 -10.66
N ASP A 208 11.16 -19.15 -11.30
CA ASP A 208 12.17 -18.23 -11.83
C ASP A 208 12.54 -17.08 -10.85
N HIS A 209 11.99 -17.08 -9.63
CA HIS A 209 12.43 -16.20 -8.54
C HIS A 209 13.82 -16.58 -8.01
N GLY A 210 14.49 -15.69 -7.30
CA GLY A 210 15.70 -16.02 -6.56
C GLY A 210 15.88 -15.15 -5.31
N CYS A 211 16.33 -15.75 -4.21
CA CYS A 211 16.45 -15.07 -2.91
C CYS A 211 17.90 -14.82 -2.46
N GLY A 212 18.89 -15.24 -3.25
CA GLY A 212 20.32 -15.14 -2.89
C GLY A 212 20.84 -16.26 -1.97
N ALA A 213 19.98 -16.86 -1.14
CA ALA A 213 20.32 -18.00 -0.27
C ALA A 213 20.06 -19.36 -0.97
N HIS A 214 20.57 -19.50 -2.19
CA HIS A 214 20.42 -20.72 -2.98
C HIS A 214 21.20 -21.90 -2.37
N SER A 215 20.74 -23.15 -2.50
CA SER A 215 21.45 -24.32 -1.95
C SER A 215 22.86 -24.48 -2.50
N GLU A 216 23.01 -24.17 -3.78
CA GLU A 216 24.29 -24.14 -4.50
C GLU A 216 24.93 -22.73 -4.54
N ALA A 217 24.56 -21.83 -3.63
CA ALA A 217 25.21 -20.52 -3.50
C ALA A 217 26.65 -20.71 -3.00
N SER A 218 27.54 -21.11 -3.91
CA SER A 218 28.97 -21.07 -3.64
C SER A 218 29.41 -19.62 -3.63
N GLN A 219 30.27 -19.27 -2.66
CA GLN A 219 31.03 -18.05 -2.75
C GLN A 219 31.73 -18.09 -4.10
N ARG A 220 31.34 -17.22 -5.04
CA ARG A 220 32.27 -16.82 -6.10
C ARG A 220 33.53 -16.47 -5.34
N ALA A 221 34.59 -17.26 -5.49
CA ALA A 221 35.90 -16.84 -5.03
C ALA A 221 36.04 -15.42 -5.56
N ALA A 222 36.15 -14.44 -4.65
CA ALA A 222 36.44 -13.08 -5.07
C ALA A 222 37.61 -13.22 -6.05
N PRO A 223 37.53 -12.63 -7.27
CA PRO A 223 38.67 -12.69 -8.18
C PRO A 223 39.86 -12.28 -7.33
N ALA A 224 40.81 -13.20 -7.14
CA ALA A 224 41.89 -13.01 -6.17
C ALA A 224 42.41 -11.60 -6.41
N GLU A 225 42.27 -10.73 -5.40
CA GLU A 225 42.67 -9.32 -5.53
C GLU A 225 44.07 -9.38 -6.12
N ALA A 226 44.20 -8.93 -7.37
CA ALA A 226 45.50 -8.94 -8.02
C ALA A 226 46.40 -8.18 -7.04
N PRO A 227 47.51 -8.77 -6.57
CA PRO A 227 48.30 -8.20 -5.49
C PRO A 227 48.55 -6.75 -5.86
N LEU A 228 48.09 -5.83 -4.99
CA LEU A 228 48.15 -4.41 -5.25
C LEU A 228 49.58 -4.09 -5.63
N ARG A 229 49.81 -3.77 -6.92
CA ARG A 229 51.13 -3.33 -7.35
C ARG A 229 51.34 -1.98 -6.68
N PRO A 230 52.39 -1.81 -5.84
CA PRO A 230 52.65 -0.52 -5.22
C PRO A 230 52.77 0.53 -6.34
N VAL A 231 52.02 1.61 -6.23
CA VAL A 231 52.21 2.76 -7.10
C VAL A 231 53.50 3.43 -6.63
N VAL A 232 54.58 3.27 -7.39
CA VAL A 232 55.84 3.95 -7.14
C VAL A 232 55.72 5.35 -7.74
N ASP A 233 55.46 6.34 -6.88
CA ASP A 233 55.25 7.74 -7.30
C ASP A 233 56.58 8.52 -7.46
N GLU A 234 57.69 7.96 -6.97
CA GLU A 234 58.99 8.62 -7.01
C GLU A 234 60.11 7.64 -7.38
N LEU A 235 60.81 7.94 -8.47
CA LEU A 235 61.97 7.19 -8.96
C LEU A 235 63.25 8.03 -8.93
N GLY A 236 63.15 9.29 -8.47
CA GLY A 236 64.25 10.23 -8.37
C GLY A 236 64.85 10.26 -6.97
N TYR A 237 66.10 10.71 -6.88
CA TYR A 237 66.73 11.06 -5.61
C TYR A 237 66.84 12.57 -5.53
N ASP A 238 66.49 13.15 -4.38
CA ASP A 238 66.72 14.57 -4.12
C ASP A 238 68.22 14.82 -3.96
N HIS A 239 68.77 15.67 -4.84
CA HIS A 239 70.12 16.18 -4.69
C HIS A 239 70.14 17.28 -3.61
N ILE A 240 70.50 16.90 -2.39
CA ILE A 240 70.81 17.86 -1.34
C ILE A 240 72.17 18.49 -1.67
N VAL A 241 72.17 19.75 -2.08
CA VAL A 241 73.40 20.54 -2.24
C VAL A 241 73.71 21.19 -0.89
N PHE A 242 74.78 20.75 -0.24
CA PHE A 242 75.27 21.40 0.98
C PHE A 242 76.04 22.66 0.59
N ASP A 243 75.47 23.84 0.87
CA ASP A 243 76.09 25.14 0.60
C ASP A 243 77.06 25.57 1.71
N ASP A 244 77.15 24.77 2.78
CA ASP A 244 78.09 24.95 3.89
C ASP A 244 78.78 23.61 4.18
N THR A 245 80.09 23.54 3.92
CA THR A 245 80.91 22.33 4.11
C THR A 245 81.45 22.21 5.53
N SER A 246 81.10 23.13 6.43
CA SER A 246 81.55 23.10 7.83
C SER A 246 81.09 21.85 8.61
N GLU A 247 80.00 21.20 8.20
CA GLU A 247 79.56 19.92 8.82
C GLU A 247 80.20 18.66 8.23
N LEU A 248 80.94 18.76 7.11
CA LEU A 248 81.67 17.63 6.50
C LEU A 248 83.09 17.45 7.06
N GLU A 249 83.68 18.49 7.66
CA GLU A 249 84.97 18.37 8.39
C GLU A 249 84.84 17.64 9.73
N LEU A 250 83.62 17.54 10.30
CA LEU A 250 83.37 16.79 11.55
C LEU A 250 83.34 15.27 11.37
N VAL A 251 83.29 14.75 10.14
CA VAL A 251 83.22 13.29 9.87
C VAL A 251 84.56 12.71 9.38
N SER A 252 85.62 13.54 9.29
CA SER A 252 86.96 13.09 8.88
C SER A 252 88.05 13.23 9.96
N ALA A 253 87.67 13.61 11.20
CA ALA A 253 88.60 13.79 12.31
C ALA A 253 88.64 12.65 13.35
N ASP A 254 88.03 11.50 13.06
CA ASP A 254 88.23 10.26 13.86
C ASP A 254 88.89 9.19 12.98
N GLY A 255 90.22 9.25 12.97
CA GLY A 255 91.10 8.11 12.69
C GLY A 255 91.55 7.44 13.98
#